data_AF-A0A0M8YLL1-F1
#
_entry.id   AF-A0A0M8YLL1-F1
#
_cell.length_a   1.000
_cell.length_b   1.000
_cell.length_c   1.000
_cell.angle_alpha   90.00
_cell.angle_beta   90.00
_cell.angle_gamma   90.00
#
_symmetry.space_group_name_H-M   'P 1'
#
loop_
_entity.id
_entity.type
_entity.pdbx_description
1 polymer ?
#
loop_
_entity_poly.entity_id
_entity_poly.type
_entity_poly.pdbx_seq_one_letter_code
_entity_poly.pdbx_strand_id
1 'polypeptide(L)'
;MSEILIALAALATGVALGLVVRSAGRRRTPRVADARELLHAADDLEYGLNTVLDFGPLSLSELASVDLPAKLDRVASTGEVPRATLATLKAHTEKIALHPYPEQRDLLTAVREDEAAVWLALRDAIGSGAAQHVAATQARLVLDEIRDGLRHESRELLEV
;
A
#
# COMPACT_ATOMS: atom_id res chain seq x y z
N MET A 1 41.44 41.87 21.39
CA MET A 1 40.04 41.74 20.94
C MET A 1 39.91 41.31 19.46
N SER A 2 40.93 40.72 18.82
CA SER A 2 40.87 40.34 17.38
C SER A 2 40.73 38.84 17.11
N GLU A 3 41.16 37.96 18.03
CA GLU A 3 41.19 36.51 17.77
C GLU A 3 39.79 35.87 17.86
N ILE A 4 38.94 36.37 18.76
CA ILE A 4 37.58 35.85 18.94
C ILE A 4 36.70 36.17 17.71
N LEU A 5 36.93 37.31 17.06
CA LEU A 5 36.20 37.72 15.86
C LEU A 5 36.58 36.88 14.62
N ILE A 6 37.85 36.47 14.52
CA ILE A 6 38.34 35.62 13.43
C ILE A 6 37.81 34.19 13.59
N ALA A 7 37.77 33.67 14.82
CA ALA A 7 37.20 32.35 15.10
C ALA A 7 35.69 32.29 14.79
N LEU A 8 34.94 33.34 15.12
CA LEU A 8 33.52 33.46 14.79
C LEU A 8 33.26 33.55 13.28
N ALA A 9 34.10 34.31 12.55
CA ALA A 9 33.98 34.41 11.10
C ALA A 9 34.27 33.07 10.40
N ALA A 10 35.29 32.33 10.85
CA ALA A 10 35.63 31.02 10.29
C ALA A 10 34.51 29.99 10.53
N LEU A 11 33.89 30.00 11.71
CA LEU A 11 32.81 29.08 12.07
C LEU A 11 31.52 29.40 11.30
N ALA A 12 31.19 30.69 11.13
CA ALA A 12 30.05 31.11 10.31
C ALA A 12 30.24 30.77 8.82
N THR A 13 31.45 30.93 8.30
CA THR A 13 31.78 30.61 6.90
C THR A 13 31.74 29.09 6.66
N GLY A 14 32.23 28.29 7.61
CA GLY A 14 32.16 26.82 7.57
C GLY A 14 30.73 26.27 7.62
N VAL A 15 29.86 26.87 8.44
CA VAL A 15 28.43 26.49 8.51
C VAL A 15 27.68 26.91 7.25
N ALA A 16 27.95 28.10 6.70
CA ALA A 16 27.33 28.55 5.46
C ALA A 16 27.77 27.70 4.25
N LEU A 17 29.06 27.38 4.12
CA LEU A 17 29.54 26.45 3.09
C LEU A 17 29.00 25.03 3.30
N GLY A 18 28.92 24.56 4.55
CA GLY A 18 28.33 23.26 4.88
C GLY A 18 26.85 23.17 4.49
N LEU A 19 26.08 24.24 4.68
CA LEU A 19 24.67 24.34 4.28
C LEU A 19 24.50 24.44 2.76
N VAL A 20 25.32 25.24 2.08
CA VAL A 20 25.27 25.38 0.61
C VAL A 20 25.70 24.07 -0.07
N VAL A 21 26.74 23.40 0.40
CA VAL A 21 27.18 22.10 -0.14
C VAL A 21 26.15 20.99 0.17
N ARG A 22 25.48 21.03 1.32
CA ARG A 22 24.37 20.10 1.62
C ARG A 22 23.13 20.34 0.77
N SER A 23 22.88 21.58 0.34
CA SER A 23 21.79 21.91 -0.60
C SER A 23 22.10 21.58 -2.06
N ALA A 24 23.37 21.71 -2.48
CA ALA A 24 23.82 21.37 -3.83
C ALA A 24 24.07 19.87 -4.04
N GLY A 25 24.28 19.12 -2.95
CA GLY A 25 24.53 17.68 -2.94
C GLY A 25 23.28 16.80 -3.02
N ARG A 26 22.08 17.36 -3.23
CA ARG A 26 20.91 16.58 -3.62
C ARG A 26 21.08 16.16 -5.07
N ARG A 27 21.96 15.19 -5.27
CA ARG A 27 22.23 14.51 -6.54
C ARG A 27 20.88 14.24 -7.20
N ARG A 28 20.66 14.92 -8.33
CA ARG A 28 19.66 14.57 -9.32
C ARG A 28 19.99 13.18 -9.86
N THR A 29 19.51 12.15 -9.16
CA THR A 29 19.25 10.83 -9.73
C THR A 29 17.97 10.18 -9.16
N PRO A 30 16.77 10.82 -9.09
CA PRO A 30 15.68 10.27 -8.26
C PRO A 30 14.57 9.53 -9.05
N ARG A 31 13.98 10.16 -10.07
CA ARG A 31 12.66 9.77 -10.61
C ARG A 31 12.54 8.34 -11.16
N VAL A 32 13.60 7.78 -11.76
CA VAL A 32 13.55 6.43 -12.34
C VAL A 32 13.67 5.34 -11.28
N ALA A 33 14.38 5.60 -10.17
CA ALA A 33 14.46 4.66 -9.05
C ALA A 33 13.12 4.63 -8.30
N ASP A 34 12.54 5.80 -8.07
CA ASP A 34 11.26 5.98 -7.36
C ASP A 34 10.10 5.31 -8.13
N ALA A 35 10.07 5.42 -9.47
CA ALA A 35 9.06 4.75 -10.30
C ALA A 35 9.17 3.21 -10.29
N ARG A 36 10.38 2.65 -10.25
CA ARG A 36 10.57 1.19 -10.16
C ARG A 36 10.15 0.66 -8.79
N GLU A 37 10.48 1.40 -7.73
CA GLU A 37 10.08 1.04 -6.37
C GLU A 37 8.55 1.07 -6.22
N LEU A 38 7.87 2.06 -6.79
CA LEU A 38 6.41 2.09 -6.86
C LEU A 38 5.83 0.91 -7.64
N LEU A 39 6.41 0.55 -8.79
CA LEU A 39 5.94 -0.62 -9.53
C LEU A 39 6.09 -1.91 -8.72
N HIS A 40 7.21 -2.11 -8.03
CA HIS A 40 7.39 -3.28 -7.17
C HIS A 40 6.41 -3.29 -5.98
N ALA A 41 6.20 -2.15 -5.33
CA ALA A 41 5.22 -2.05 -4.25
C ALA A 41 3.78 -2.29 -4.75
N ALA A 42 3.46 -1.82 -5.96
CA ALA A 42 2.18 -2.07 -6.61
C ALA A 42 2.01 -3.56 -6.96
N ASP A 43 3.04 -4.22 -7.49
CA ASP A 43 3.02 -5.66 -7.80
C ASP A 43 2.82 -6.51 -6.53
N ASP A 44 3.46 -6.15 -5.41
CA ASP A 44 3.29 -6.82 -4.12
C ASP A 44 1.85 -6.68 -3.59
N LEU A 45 1.27 -5.48 -3.71
CA LEU A 45 -0.12 -5.21 -3.33
C LEU A 45 -1.08 -5.97 -4.23
N GLU A 46 -0.84 -5.95 -5.54
CA GLU A 46 -1.56 -6.73 -6.54
C GLU A 46 -1.59 -8.21 -6.18
N TYR A 47 -0.43 -8.79 -5.83
CA TYR A 47 -0.36 -10.18 -5.43
C TYR A 47 -1.22 -10.45 -4.19
N GLY A 48 -1.24 -9.52 -3.22
CA GLY A 48 -2.13 -9.60 -2.07
C GLY A 48 -3.61 -9.55 -2.44
N LEU A 49 -4.00 -8.64 -3.33
CA LEU A 49 -5.38 -8.51 -3.80
C LEU A 49 -5.82 -9.73 -4.62
N ASN A 50 -4.97 -10.24 -5.49
CA ASN A 50 -5.22 -11.46 -6.24
C ASN A 50 -5.35 -12.67 -5.32
N THR A 51 -4.62 -12.70 -4.19
CA THR A 51 -4.80 -13.76 -3.19
C THR A 51 -6.25 -13.80 -2.67
N VAL A 52 -6.84 -12.63 -2.39
CA VAL A 52 -8.25 -12.50 -1.98
C VAL A 52 -9.22 -12.87 -3.11
N LEU A 53 -8.87 -12.59 -4.37
CA LEU A 53 -9.72 -12.87 -5.52
C LEU A 53 -9.68 -14.35 -5.95
N ASP A 54 -8.51 -14.98 -5.92
CA ASP A 54 -8.25 -16.30 -6.52
C ASP A 54 -8.46 -17.46 -5.54
N PHE A 55 -8.09 -17.27 -4.26
CA PHE A 55 -8.24 -18.32 -3.24
C PHE A 55 -9.61 -18.27 -2.53
N GLY A 56 -10.46 -17.32 -2.91
CA GLY A 56 -11.75 -17.08 -2.29
C GLY A 56 -11.67 -16.18 -1.05
N PRO A 57 -12.80 -15.97 -0.36
CA PRO A 57 -12.81 -15.13 0.82
C PRO A 57 -11.95 -15.71 1.92
N LEU A 58 -11.10 -14.84 2.46
CA LEU A 58 -10.11 -15.20 3.46
C LEU A 58 -10.68 -14.98 4.85
N SER A 59 -10.38 -15.91 5.74
CA SER A 59 -10.61 -15.76 7.18
C SER A 59 -9.70 -14.67 7.75
N LEU A 60 -9.93 -14.28 9.00
CA LEU A 60 -9.14 -13.23 9.63
C LEU A 60 -7.67 -13.65 9.78
N SER A 61 -7.44 -14.92 10.11
CA SER A 61 -6.10 -15.49 10.21
C SER A 61 -5.35 -15.48 8.86
N GLU A 62 -6.05 -15.80 7.77
CA GLU A 62 -5.49 -15.76 6.41
C GLU A 62 -5.24 -14.33 5.93
N LEU A 63 -6.16 -13.40 6.18
CA LEU A 63 -5.98 -11.98 5.86
C LEU A 63 -4.75 -11.39 6.55
N ALA A 64 -4.49 -11.78 7.80
CA ALA A 64 -3.29 -11.36 8.53
C ALA A 64 -2.01 -11.84 7.85
N SER A 65 -2.02 -13.01 7.19
CA SER A 65 -0.87 -13.54 6.45
C SER A 65 -0.62 -12.82 5.12
N VAL A 66 -1.67 -12.28 4.50
CA VAL A 66 -1.55 -11.50 3.26
C VAL A 66 -0.98 -10.11 3.52
N ASP A 67 -1.27 -9.55 4.70
CA ASP A 67 -0.80 -8.25 5.19
C ASP A 67 -0.97 -7.10 4.18
N LEU A 68 -2.22 -6.93 3.73
CA LEU A 68 -2.61 -5.81 2.85
C LEU A 68 -2.25 -4.44 3.43
N PRO A 69 -2.38 -4.18 4.76
CA PRO A 69 -1.96 -2.91 5.34
C PRO A 69 -0.48 -2.61 5.11
N ALA A 70 0.43 -3.55 5.40
CA ALA A 70 1.86 -3.31 5.19
C ALA A 70 2.23 -3.16 3.70
N LYS A 71 1.52 -3.87 2.81
CA LYS A 71 1.70 -3.71 1.35
C LYS A 71 1.25 -2.33 0.88
N LEU A 72 0.11 -1.84 1.38
CA LEU A 72 -0.38 -0.50 1.09
C LEU A 72 0.56 0.59 1.64
N ASP A 73 1.07 0.41 2.86
CA ASP A 73 2.01 1.35 3.46
C ASP A 73 3.30 1.47 2.64
N ARG A 74 3.76 0.37 2.04
CA ARG A 74 4.89 0.39 1.09
C ARG A 74 4.57 1.23 -0.14
N VAL A 75 3.39 1.06 -0.75
CA VAL A 75 2.95 1.93 -1.86
C VAL A 75 2.91 3.40 -1.44
N ALA A 76 2.35 3.71 -0.26
CA ALA A 76 2.27 5.07 0.25
C ALA A 76 3.65 5.69 0.55
N SER A 77 4.62 4.89 0.98
CA SER A 77 5.97 5.34 1.33
C SER A 77 6.78 5.86 0.13
N THR A 78 6.41 5.45 -1.09
CA THR A 78 7.05 5.94 -2.32
C THR A 78 6.79 7.43 -2.58
N GLY A 79 5.69 7.99 -2.06
CA GLY A 79 5.35 9.41 -2.21
C GLY A 79 4.90 9.83 -3.61
N GLU A 80 4.88 8.91 -4.57
CA GLU A 80 4.56 9.16 -5.99
C GLU A 80 3.04 9.08 -6.29
N VAL A 81 2.25 8.50 -5.38
CA VAL A 81 0.80 8.31 -5.57
C VAL A 81 0.00 9.47 -4.95
N PRO A 82 -1.00 10.03 -5.66
CA PRO A 82 -1.87 11.05 -5.10
C PRO A 82 -2.57 10.60 -3.82
N ARG A 83 -2.61 11.47 -2.80
CA ARG A 83 -3.22 11.17 -1.50
C ARG A 83 -4.69 10.72 -1.59
N ALA A 84 -5.45 11.29 -2.53
CA ALA A 84 -6.84 10.90 -2.74
C ALA A 84 -6.94 9.44 -3.21
N THR A 85 -6.10 9.03 -4.16
CA THR A 85 -6.02 7.65 -4.65
C THR A 85 -5.60 6.68 -3.55
N LEU A 86 -4.60 7.05 -2.74
CA LEU A 86 -4.20 6.25 -1.58
C LEU A 86 -5.33 6.09 -0.55
N ALA A 87 -6.11 7.15 -0.31
CA ALA A 87 -7.25 7.09 0.61
C ALA A 87 -8.35 6.16 0.08
N THR A 88 -8.63 6.20 -1.22
CA THR A 88 -9.58 5.28 -1.87
C THR A 88 -9.10 3.83 -1.78
N LEU A 89 -7.82 3.59 -2.08
CA LEU A 89 -7.20 2.26 -2.00
C LEU A 89 -7.22 1.71 -0.57
N LYS A 90 -6.95 2.57 0.42
CA LYS A 90 -7.09 2.26 1.85
C LYS A 90 -8.53 1.89 2.21
N ALA A 91 -9.50 2.68 1.78
CA ALA A 91 -10.90 2.41 2.08
C ALA A 91 -11.37 1.06 1.50
N HIS A 92 -10.91 0.67 0.31
CA HIS A 92 -11.25 -0.63 -0.26
C HIS A 92 -10.53 -1.79 0.42
N THR A 93 -9.25 -1.65 0.75
CA THR A 93 -8.49 -2.69 1.47
C THR A 93 -9.02 -2.89 2.90
N GLU A 94 -9.43 -1.83 3.59
CA GLU A 94 -10.10 -1.91 4.90
C GLU A 94 -11.44 -2.64 4.82
N LYS A 95 -12.23 -2.41 3.76
CA LYS A 95 -13.50 -3.13 3.54
C LYS A 95 -13.32 -4.63 3.42
N ILE A 96 -12.19 -5.11 2.90
CA ILE A 96 -11.89 -6.56 2.85
C ILE A 96 -11.80 -7.10 4.29
N ALA A 97 -11.10 -6.40 5.18
CA ALA A 97 -10.94 -6.82 6.57
C ALA A 97 -12.21 -6.71 7.43
N LEU A 98 -13.19 -5.88 7.03
CA LEU A 98 -14.48 -5.75 7.74
C LEU A 98 -15.42 -6.95 7.55
N HIS A 99 -15.14 -7.81 6.58
CA HIS A 99 -15.99 -8.94 6.24
C HIS A 99 -15.19 -10.25 6.22
N PRO A 100 -14.54 -10.64 7.33
CA PRO A 100 -13.72 -11.86 7.36
C PRO A 100 -14.61 -13.09 7.12
N TYR A 101 -14.08 -14.05 6.37
CA TYR A 101 -14.75 -15.34 6.23
C TYR A 101 -14.77 -16.07 7.60
N PRO A 102 -15.82 -16.85 7.92
CA PRO A 102 -15.85 -17.63 9.15
C PRO A 102 -14.62 -18.55 9.27
N GLU A 103 -14.05 -18.64 10.46
CA GLU A 103 -12.93 -19.54 10.70
C GLU A 103 -13.39 -20.99 10.59
N GLN A 104 -12.48 -21.90 10.23
CA GLN A 104 -12.81 -23.33 10.10
C GLN A 104 -13.45 -23.90 11.38
N ARG A 105 -13.00 -23.43 12.55
CA ARG A 105 -13.55 -23.82 13.85
C ARG A 105 -15.01 -23.40 14.01
N ASP A 106 -15.40 -22.23 13.49
CA ASP A 106 -16.76 -21.71 13.61
C ASP A 106 -17.71 -22.54 12.74
N LEU A 107 -17.28 -22.86 11.52
CA LEU A 107 -18.02 -23.76 10.62
C LEU A 107 -18.21 -25.15 11.24
N LEU A 108 -17.15 -25.73 11.81
CA LEU A 108 -17.22 -27.02 12.51
C LEU A 108 -18.11 -26.98 13.75
N THR A 109 -18.17 -25.85 14.45
CA THR A 109 -19.04 -25.66 15.61
C THR A 109 -20.49 -25.63 15.17
N ALA A 110 -20.82 -24.86 14.12
CA ALA A 110 -22.17 -24.81 13.54
C ALA A 110 -22.68 -26.19 13.11
N VAL A 111 -21.83 -26.99 12.45
CA VAL A 111 -22.17 -28.38 12.05
C VAL A 111 -22.48 -29.29 13.24
N ARG A 112 -21.89 -29.02 14.40
CA ARG A 112 -22.13 -29.82 15.63
C ARG A 112 -23.36 -29.38 16.41
N GLU A 113 -23.85 -28.17 16.19
CA GLU A 113 -25.01 -27.62 16.88
C GLU A 113 -26.31 -28.12 16.25
N ASP A 114 -26.70 -27.55 15.10
CA ASP A 114 -27.89 -27.94 14.36
C ASP A 114 -27.89 -27.40 12.92
N GLU A 115 -28.92 -27.76 12.16
CA GLU A 115 -29.08 -27.34 10.76
C GLU A 115 -29.27 -25.81 10.61
N ALA A 116 -29.93 -25.16 11.57
CA ALA A 116 -30.16 -23.72 11.51
C ALA A 116 -28.85 -22.94 11.70
N ALA A 117 -27.98 -23.39 12.59
CA ALA A 117 -26.64 -22.86 12.78
C ALA A 117 -25.79 -22.99 11.51
N VAL A 118 -25.86 -24.14 10.82
CA VAL A 118 -25.19 -24.34 9.52
C VAL A 118 -25.68 -23.35 8.47
N TRP A 119 -26.99 -23.15 8.36
CA TRP A 119 -27.55 -22.19 7.40
C TRP A 119 -27.12 -20.75 7.68
N LEU A 120 -27.06 -20.34 8.95
CA LEU A 120 -26.57 -19.03 9.34
C LEU A 120 -25.09 -18.85 9.00
N ALA A 121 -24.25 -19.83 9.36
CA ALA A 121 -22.83 -19.81 9.05
C ALA A 121 -22.56 -19.75 7.53
N LEU A 122 -23.33 -20.50 6.73
CA LEU A 122 -23.22 -20.48 5.28
C LEU A 122 -23.65 -19.13 4.68
N ARG A 123 -24.73 -18.53 5.21
CA ARG A 123 -25.20 -17.20 4.79
C ARG A 123 -24.14 -16.14 5.06
N ASP A 124 -23.54 -16.15 6.24
CA ASP A 124 -22.50 -15.21 6.63
C ASP A 124 -21.23 -15.41 5.80
N ALA A 125 -20.85 -16.67 5.54
CA ALA A 125 -19.76 -17.04 4.64
C ALA A 125 -19.96 -16.48 3.22
N ILE A 126 -21.15 -16.65 2.63
CA ILE A 126 -21.47 -16.14 1.29
C ILE A 126 -21.44 -14.61 1.27
N GLY A 127 -22.03 -13.97 2.29
CA GLY A 127 -22.04 -12.51 2.40
C GLY A 127 -20.64 -11.92 2.51
N SER A 128 -19.79 -12.54 3.33
CA SER A 128 -18.38 -12.18 3.50
C SER A 128 -17.60 -12.38 2.20
N GLY A 129 -17.84 -13.52 1.53
CA GLY A 129 -17.43 -13.82 0.16
C GLY A 129 -17.61 -12.68 -0.82
N ALA A 130 -18.87 -12.31 -1.01
CA ALA A 130 -19.24 -11.26 -1.96
C ALA A 130 -18.62 -9.91 -1.58
N ALA A 131 -18.63 -9.56 -0.30
CA ALA A 131 -18.11 -8.28 0.17
C ALA A 131 -16.60 -8.15 -0.05
N GLN A 132 -15.82 -9.18 0.29
CA GLN A 132 -14.38 -9.20 0.04
C GLN A 132 -14.06 -9.13 -1.44
N HIS A 133 -14.76 -9.91 -2.28
CA HIS A 133 -14.52 -9.93 -3.71
C HIS A 133 -14.79 -8.57 -4.37
N VAL A 134 -15.90 -7.92 -4.01
CA VAL A 134 -16.22 -6.57 -4.50
C VAL A 134 -15.16 -5.57 -4.04
N ALA A 135 -14.78 -5.60 -2.76
CA ALA A 135 -13.78 -4.69 -2.23
C ALA A 135 -12.40 -4.86 -2.89
N ALA A 136 -11.95 -6.11 -3.07
CA ALA A 136 -10.69 -6.43 -3.74
C ALA A 136 -10.71 -6.03 -5.21
N THR A 137 -11.82 -6.26 -5.92
CA THR A 137 -11.99 -5.82 -7.32
C THR A 137 -11.88 -4.29 -7.44
N GLN A 138 -12.51 -3.54 -6.53
CA GLN A 138 -12.43 -2.08 -6.57
C GLN A 138 -11.03 -1.57 -6.20
N ALA A 139 -10.38 -2.17 -5.20
CA ALA A 139 -8.97 -1.85 -4.90
C ALA A 139 -8.07 -2.11 -6.12
N ARG A 140 -8.35 -3.18 -6.87
CA ARG A 140 -7.61 -3.55 -8.07
C ARG A 140 -7.74 -2.52 -9.19
N LEU A 141 -8.96 -2.04 -9.45
CA LEU A 141 -9.20 -0.99 -10.44
C LEU A 141 -8.41 0.28 -10.10
N VAL A 142 -8.41 0.70 -8.84
CA VAL A 142 -7.65 1.86 -8.38
C VAL A 142 -6.13 1.64 -8.55
N LEU A 143 -5.65 0.43 -8.30
CA LEU A 143 -4.25 0.08 -8.51
C LEU A 143 -3.86 0.09 -9.99
N ASP A 144 -4.76 -0.35 -10.87
CA ASP A 144 -4.54 -0.34 -12.32
C ASP A 144 -4.46 1.11 -12.85
N GLU A 145 -5.29 2.03 -12.33
CA GLU A 145 -5.19 3.47 -12.64
C GLU A 145 -3.80 4.03 -12.30
N ILE A 146 -3.22 3.65 -11.15
CA ILE A 146 -1.86 4.05 -10.75
C ILE A 146 -0.84 3.54 -11.78
N ARG A 147 -0.95 2.26 -12.19
CA ARG A 147 -0.02 1.65 -13.14
C ARG A 147 -0.11 2.26 -14.52
N ASP A 148 -1.32 2.55 -14.98
CA ASP A 148 -1.53 3.19 -16.27
C ASP A 148 -0.99 4.63 -16.28
N GLY A 149 -1.14 5.38 -15.18
CA GLY A 149 -0.48 6.68 -15.01
C GLY A 149 1.04 6.60 -15.18
N LEU A 150 1.70 5.61 -14.54
CA LEU A 150 3.15 5.40 -14.65
C LEU A 150 3.61 5.05 -16.07
N ARG A 151 2.81 4.26 -16.79
CA ARG A 151 3.12 3.88 -18.18
C ARG A 151 3.03 5.07 -19.13
N HIS A 152 2.05 5.96 -18.93
CA HIS A 152 1.90 7.17 -19.73
C HIS A 152 3.07 8.13 -19.51
N GLU A 153 3.45 8.42 -18.25
CA GLU A 153 4.61 9.27 -17.96
C GLU A 153 5.92 8.71 -18.54
N SER A 154 6.10 7.39 -18.49
CA SER A 154 7.28 6.73 -19.04
C SER A 154 7.38 6.86 -20.56
N ARG A 155 6.25 6.88 -21.28
CA ARG A 155 6.21 7.04 -22.74
C ARG A 155 6.52 8.47 -23.16
N GLU A 156 5.94 9.46 -22.47
CA GLU A 156 6.22 10.88 -22.75
C GLU A 156 7.70 11.23 -22.55
N LEU A 157 8.37 10.62 -21.56
CA LEU A 157 9.80 10.81 -21.31
C LEU A 157 10.72 10.20 -22.38
N LEU A 158 10.23 9.27 -23.21
CA LEU A 158 11.00 8.64 -24.29
C LEU A 158 10.81 9.34 -25.65
N GLU A 159 9.79 10.19 -25.78
CA GLU A 159 9.47 10.93 -27.01
C GLU A 159 10.07 12.36 -27.03
N VAL A 160 10.68 12.80 -25.92
CA VAL A 160 11.40 14.08 -25.76
C VAL A 160 12.91 13.89 -25.86
#